data_AF-A0A3C1MS09-F1
#
_entry.id   AF-A0A3C1MS09-F1
#
_cell.length_a   1.000
_cell.length_b   1.000
_cell.length_c   1.000
_cell.angle_alpha   90.00
_cell.angle_beta   90.00
_cell.angle_gamma   90.00
#
_symmetry.space_group_name_H-M   'P 1'
#
loop_
_entity.id
_entity.type
_entity.pdbx_description
1 polymer ?
#
loop_
_entity_poly.entity_id
_entity_poly.type
_entity_poly.pdbx_seq_one_letter_code
_entity_poly.pdbx_strand_id
1 'polypeptide(L)' 'MYAERLILETDIAGKLKQMPTLPPNKQFEAIFLVIEDSKTSANVRRRPHPEIAGKLEIIGNVFDSVPGSAWNPPE' A
#
# COMPACT_ATOMS: atom_id res chain seq x y z
N MET A 1 16.80 11.31 4.67
CA MET A 1 16.30 11.24 3.28
C MET A 1 14.83 11.63 3.31
N TYR A 2 14.42 12.62 2.53
CA TYR A 2 13.03 13.10 2.46
C TYR A 2 12.46 12.66 1.11
N ALA A 3 11.39 11.88 1.12
CA ALA A 3 10.76 11.36 -0.08
C ALA A 3 9.26 11.64 -0.03
N GLU A 4 8.75 12.37 -1.02
CA GLU A 4 7.33 12.60 -1.21
C GLU A 4 6.80 11.70 -2.31
N ARG A 5 5.64 11.08 -2.07
CA ARG A 5 4.93 10.30 -3.08
C ARG A 5 4.00 11.22 -3.87
N LEU A 6 4.25 11.31 -5.17
CA LEU A 6 3.38 12.02 -6.10
C LEU A 6 2.81 11.05 -7.14
N ILE A 7 1.51 11.15 -7.42
CA ILE A 7 0.86 10.40 -8.50
C ILE A 7 0.76 11.31 -9.72
N LEU A 8 1.35 10.87 -10.83
CA LEU A 8 1.34 11.60 -12.10
C LEU A 8 0.67 10.73 -13.16
N GLU A 9 -0.08 11.38 -14.05
CA GLU A 9 -0.73 10.73 -15.18
C GLU A 9 0.02 11.02 -16.48
N THR A 10 0.06 10.02 -17.35
CA THR A 10 0.56 10.16 -18.72
C THR A 10 -0.57 10.32 -19.72
N ASP A 11 -0.28 10.98 -20.85
CA ASP A 11 -1.16 11.05 -22.01
C ASP A 11 -0.98 9.84 -22.95
N ILE A 12 -1.71 9.84 -24.06
CA ILE A 12 -1.65 8.76 -25.07
C ILE A 12 -0.27 8.62 -25.74
N ALA A 13 0.58 9.65 -25.67
CA ALA A 13 1.94 9.65 -26.19
C ALA A 13 2.98 9.29 -25.10
N GLY A 14 2.53 8.96 -23.89
CA GLY A 14 3.39 8.63 -22.75
C GLY A 14 4.02 9.85 -22.08
N LYS A 15 3.57 11.06 -22.37
CA LYS A 15 4.08 12.29 -21.73
C LYS A 15 3.32 12.57 -20.45
N LEU A 16 3.99 13.11 -19.44
CA LEU A 16 3.34 13.59 -18.23
C LEU A 16 2.34 14.69 -18.60
N LYS A 17 1.08 14.55 -18.16
CA LYS A 17 0.05 15.57 -18.40
C LYS A 17 0.38 16.91 -17.74
N GLN A 18 1.09 16.87 -16.61
CA GLN A 18 1.55 18.04 -15.89
C GLN A 18 2.90 17.77 -15.23
N MET A 19 3.76 18.79 -15.19
CA MET A 19 5.01 18.72 -14.45
C MET A 19 4.79 19.19 -13.01
N PRO A 20 5.26 18.44 -12.00
CA PRO A 20 5.21 18.91 -10.62
C PRO A 20 6.10 20.14 -10.39
N THR A 21 5.69 20.95 -9.43
CA THR A 21 6.54 22.06 -8.96
C THR A 21 7.65 21.49 -8.08
N LEU A 22 8.90 21.70 -8.49
CA LEU A 22 10.08 21.31 -7.72
C LEU A 22 10.72 22.55 -7.10
N PRO A 23 11.34 22.45 -5.91
CA PRO A 23 12.03 23.58 -5.30
C PRO A 23 13.28 23.98 -6.10
N PRO A 24 13.62 25.27 -6.10
CA PRO A 24 14.70 25.80 -6.92
C PRO A 24 16.08 25.32 -6.44
N ASN A 25 16.99 25.12 -7.41
CA ASN A 25 18.41 24.81 -7.17
C ASN A 25 18.65 23.54 -6.33
N LYS A 26 17.80 22.51 -6.49
CA LYS A 26 17.96 21.20 -5.83
C LYS A 26 18.16 20.09 -6.85
N GLN A 27 18.91 19.06 -6.46
CA GLN A 27 19.07 17.83 -7.23
C GLN A 27 18.08 16.78 -6.72
N PHE A 28 17.48 16.03 -7.64
CA PHE A 28 16.48 15.01 -7.36
C PHE A 28 16.88 13.68 -7.98
N GLU A 29 16.73 12.62 -7.21
CA GLU A 29 16.63 11.26 -7.72
C GLU A 29 15.15 10.91 -7.82
N ALA A 30 14.73 10.41 -8.98
CA ALA A 30 13.33 10.09 -9.26
C ALA A 30 13.18 8.60 -9.59
N ILE A 31 12.16 7.99 -8.99
CA ILE A 31 11.78 6.59 -9.25
C ILE A 31 10.37 6.61 -9.86
N PHE A 32 10.21 6.07 -11.06
CA PHE A 32 8.92 5.94 -11.73
C PHE A 32 8.35 4.54 -11.50
N LEU A 33 7.15 4.47 -10.93
CA LEU A 33 6.38 3.23 -10.78
C LEU A 33 5.15 3.32 -11.67
N VAL A 34 5.02 2.41 -12.63
CA VAL A 34 3.80 2.26 -13.42
C VAL A 34 2.71 1.69 -12.51
N ILE A 35 1.67 2.47 -12.27
CA ILE A 35 0.51 2.03 -11.50
C ILE A 35 -0.44 1.36 -12.51
N GLU A 36 -0.61 0.04 -12.43
CA GLU A 36 -1.63 -0.65 -13.20
C GLU A 36 -3.00 -0.06 -12.89
N ASP A 37 -3.82 0.13 -13.94
CA ASP A 37 -5.17 0.66 -13.80
C ASP A 37 -5.92 -0.10 -12.71
N SER A 38 -6.34 0.64 -11.67
CA SER A 38 -7.17 0.14 -10.57
C SER A 38 -8.52 -0.46 -11.04
N LYS A 39 -8.82 -0.38 -12.34
CA LYS A 39 -9.95 -1.09 -12.96
C LYS A 39 -9.81 -2.62 -12.92
N THR A 40 -8.59 -3.15 -12.72
CA THR A 40 -8.35 -4.61 -12.64
C THR A 40 -8.21 -5.12 -11.20
N SER A 41 -8.44 -4.28 -10.19
CA SER A 41 -8.93 -4.79 -8.91
C SER A 41 -10.42 -4.53 -8.83
N ALA A 42 -11.16 -5.20 -9.72
CA ALA A 42 -12.42 -5.80 -9.30
C ALA A 42 -12.15 -6.33 -7.89
N ASN A 43 -12.94 -5.88 -6.94
CA ASN A 43 -12.77 -6.08 -5.51
C ASN A 43 -12.79 -7.60 -5.23
N VAL A 44 -11.71 -8.31 -5.56
CA VAL A 44 -11.53 -9.74 -5.29
C VAL A 44 -11.26 -9.76 -3.82
N ARG A 45 -12.36 -9.69 -3.09
CA ARG A 45 -12.41 -9.85 -1.65
C ARG A 45 -11.74 -11.18 -1.40
N ARG A 46 -10.48 -11.13 -0.95
CA ARG A 46 -9.68 -12.32 -0.69
C ARG A 46 -10.48 -13.18 0.26
N ARG A 47 -10.86 -14.37 -0.20
CA ARG A 47 -11.51 -15.35 0.65
C ARG A 47 -10.43 -16.30 1.16
N PRO A 48 -10.53 -16.77 2.41
CA PRO A 48 -9.70 -17.88 2.86
C PRO A 48 -9.89 -19.08 1.91
N HIS A 49 -8.88 -19.95 1.86
CA HIS A 49 -8.95 -21.20 1.10
C HIS A 49 -10.26 -21.96 1.42
N PRO A 50 -10.94 -22.61 0.45
CA PRO A 50 -12.23 -23.26 0.67
C PRO A 50 -12.23 -24.25 1.84
N GLU A 51 -11.09 -24.88 2.11
CA GLU A 51 -10.96 -25.83 3.22
C GLU A 51 -11.00 -25.19 4.60
N ILE A 52 -10.74 -23.88 4.71
CA ILE A 52 -10.68 -23.14 5.97
C ILE A 52 -11.86 -22.17 6.09
N ALA A 53 -12.41 -21.72 4.96
CA ALA A 53 -13.57 -20.83 4.92
C ALA A 53 -14.74 -21.40 5.75
N GLY A 54 -15.16 -20.65 6.77
CA GLY A 54 -16.29 -21.04 7.63
C GLY A 54 -16.00 -22.12 8.66
N LYS A 55 -14.77 -22.65 8.73
CA LYS A 55 -14.35 -23.64 9.74
C LYS A 55 -13.65 -23.03 10.95
N LEU A 56 -13.46 -21.71 10.96
CA LEU A 56 -12.84 -21.01 12.08
C LEU A 56 -13.89 -20.74 13.17
N GLU A 57 -13.60 -21.17 14.39
CA GLU A 57 -14.31 -20.77 15.60
C GLU A 57 -13.45 -19.77 16.37
N ILE A 58 -14.01 -18.60 16.68
CA ILE A 58 -13.33 -17.59 17.50
C ILE A 58 -13.63 -17.90 18.96
N ILE A 59 -12.62 -18.40 19.68
CA ILE A 59 -12.72 -18.68 21.11
C ILE A 59 -12.14 -17.49 21.88
N GLY A 60 -13.00 -16.71 22.53
CA GLY A 60 -12.61 -15.55 23.35
C GLY A 60 -12.47 -14.24 22.57
N ASN A 61 -11.79 -13.26 23.17
CA ASN A 61 -11.60 -11.93 22.59
C ASN A 61 -10.34 -11.90 21.71
N VAL A 62 -10.53 -11.62 20.42
CA VAL A 62 -9.46 -11.55 19.41
C VAL A 62 -9.19 -10.13 18.91
N PHE A 63 -9.98 -9.15 19.36
CA PHE A 63 -9.83 -7.75 18.96
C PHE A 63 -8.93 -7.00 19.93
N ASP A 64 -8.91 -7.41 21.20
CA ASP A 64 -8.07 -6.80 22.22
C ASP A 64 -6.74 -7.54 22.35
N SER A 65 -5.68 -6.77 22.60
CA SER A 65 -4.36 -7.30 22.94
C SER A 65 -3.86 -6.67 24.23
N VAL A 66 -2.92 -7.34 24.90
CA VAL A 66 -2.21 -6.77 26.02
C VAL A 66 -1.37 -5.55 25.56
N PRO A 67 -1.17 -4.54 26.41
CA PRO A 67 -0.33 -3.38 26.06
C PRO A 67 1.05 -3.81 25.56
N GLY A 68 1.62 -3.08 24.60
CA GLY A 68 2.92 -3.42 24.00
C GLY A 68 4.07 -3.56 25.00
N SER A 69 4.00 -2.88 26.15
CA SER A 69 4.96 -3.03 27.25
C SER A 69 4.95 -4.41 27.92
N ALA A 70 3.88 -5.18 27.75
CA ALA A 70 3.76 -6.54 28.25
C ALA A 70 4.19 -7.59 27.21
N TRP A 71 4.67 -7.17 26.04
CA TRP A 71 5.17 -8.08 25.01
C TRP A 71 6.62 -8.46 25.33
N ASN A 72 6.93 -9.75 25.32
CA ASN A 72 8.28 -10.27 25.54
C ASN A 72 8.78 -11.03 24.29
N PRO A 73 9.13 -10.33 23.20
CA PRO A 73 9.66 -10.97 22.00
C PRO A 73 11.09 -11.49 22.24
N PRO A 74 11.51 -12.57 21.57
CA PRO A 74 12.90 -13.03 21.61
C PRO A 74 13.85 -11.99 20.98
N GLU A 75 15.04 -11.84 21.56
CA GLU A 75 16.15 -11.02 21.02
C GLU A 75 16.74 -11.60 19.73
#